data_AF-A0A3B3ZXR6-F1
#
_entry.id   AF-A0A3B3ZXR6-F1
#
_cell.length_a   1.000
_cell.length_b   1.000
_cell.length_c   1.000
_cell.angle_alpha   90.00
_cell.angle_beta   90.00
_cell.angle_gamma   90.00
#
_symmetry.space_group_name_H-M   'P 1'
#
loop_
_entity.id
_entity.type
_entity.pdbx_description
1 polymer ?
#
loop_
_entity_poly.entity_id
_entity_poly.type
_entity_poly.pdbx_seq_one_letter_code
_entity_poly.pdbx_strand_id
1 'polypeptide(L)'
;MELIKQEVSQGALDLNRLAAYVINTMGSLCAPVRDQEIRALHHLQEPVELFRGIFHMLGLMKIDMVNFTVQTLRPHLMQQAVQYERAKFKQILDKDPGEEGLRMSSVRDGPVSAMSVLNRAYMHLLRWSSLDQKYPETVLMDRVRLDSLGEQVRSLVLDASVLLVTHAQCGGAVWSLPGFVGKLKQSITALEADLRGALLRVAEKVVQQVNEARCSQENTADFLSFWIYLDNVGERVQGFLQAMLQGGPPKKSPELASPLRLLSADLAELGRAFGQIVHFNRSVFGPFYAPILRRALIPSEEPKTQVECLCNIQNGRTFVTNEK
;
A
#
# COMPACT_ATOMS: atom_id res chain seq x y z
N MET A 1 39.27 20.76 -25.40
CA MET A 1 38.32 21.37 -26.36
C MET A 1 39.00 21.90 -27.62
N GLU A 2 40.26 22.37 -27.57
CA GLU A 2 40.96 22.82 -28.79
C GLU A 2 41.19 21.71 -29.82
N LEU A 3 41.58 20.51 -29.39
CA LEU A 3 41.80 19.37 -30.28
C LEU A 3 40.55 19.01 -31.12
N ILE A 4 39.38 18.95 -30.48
CA ILE A 4 38.11 18.65 -31.16
C ILE A 4 37.75 19.77 -32.15
N LYS A 5 37.95 21.05 -31.76
CA LYS A 5 37.73 22.18 -32.67
C LYS A 5 38.66 22.12 -33.88
N GLN A 6 39.91 21.71 -33.68
CA GLN A 6 40.90 21.54 -34.74
C GLN A 6 40.50 20.40 -35.69
N GLU A 7 40.13 19.23 -35.17
CA GLU A 7 39.68 18.10 -35.99
C GLU A 7 38.40 18.39 -36.78
N VAL A 8 37.46 19.15 -36.20
CA VAL A 8 36.26 19.63 -36.90
C VAL A 8 36.65 20.62 -38.01
N SER A 9 37.53 21.59 -37.71
CA SER A 9 37.98 22.57 -38.71
C SER A 9 38.74 21.96 -39.89
N GLN A 10 39.36 20.80 -39.68
CA GLN A 10 40.06 20.04 -40.71
C GLN A 10 39.23 18.89 -41.32
N GLY A 11 37.95 18.74 -40.93
CA GLY A 11 37.07 17.67 -41.43
C GLY A 11 37.52 16.25 -41.08
N ALA A 12 38.41 16.09 -40.08
CA ALA A 12 39.00 14.82 -39.68
C ALA A 12 38.15 14.05 -38.64
N LEU A 13 37.15 14.69 -38.05
CA LEU A 13 36.32 14.09 -37.00
C LEU A 13 35.27 13.13 -37.58
N ASP A 14 35.46 11.82 -37.37
CA ASP A 14 34.50 10.78 -37.73
C ASP A 14 33.59 10.41 -36.54
N LEU A 15 32.39 11.00 -36.54
CA LEU A 15 31.37 10.76 -35.52
C LEU A 15 30.85 9.32 -35.50
N ASN A 16 30.80 8.65 -36.65
CA ASN A 16 30.29 7.28 -36.75
C ASN A 16 31.27 6.29 -36.11
N ARG A 17 32.57 6.51 -36.31
CA ARG A 17 33.62 5.71 -35.64
C ARG A 17 33.59 5.88 -34.12
N LEU A 18 33.43 7.12 -33.64
CA LEU A 18 33.28 7.42 -32.22
C LEU A 18 32.03 6.75 -31.63
N ALA A 19 30.89 6.88 -32.32
CA ALA A 19 29.64 6.26 -31.89
C ALA A 19 29.74 4.73 -31.86
N ALA A 20 30.36 4.10 -32.86
CA ALA A 20 30.58 2.65 -32.89
C ALA A 20 31.42 2.17 -31.70
N TYR A 21 32.47 2.90 -31.32
CA TYR A 21 33.26 2.59 -30.13
C TYR A 21 32.43 2.66 -28.84
N VAL A 22 31.61 3.70 -28.71
CA VAL A 22 30.70 3.87 -27.56
C VAL A 22 29.66 2.74 -27.51
N ILE A 23 29.03 2.40 -28.63
CA ILE A 23 28.03 1.33 -28.71
C ILE A 23 28.64 -0.03 -28.35
N ASN A 24 29.84 -0.35 -28.85
CA ASN A 24 30.55 -1.58 -28.50
C ASN A 24 30.87 -1.66 -27.00
N THR A 25 31.27 -0.54 -26.41
CA THR A 25 31.52 -0.46 -24.96
C THR A 25 30.23 -0.59 -24.15
N MET A 26 29.13 -0.02 -24.64
CA MET A 26 27.82 -0.19 -24.00
C MET A 26 27.36 -1.65 -24.08
N GLY A 27 27.56 -2.31 -25.21
CA GLY A 27 27.21 -3.72 -25.41
C GLY A 27 27.95 -4.70 -24.52
N SER A 28 29.14 -4.36 -24.02
CA SER A 28 29.89 -5.21 -23.09
C SER A 28 29.50 -4.99 -21.62
N LEU A 29 28.82 -3.89 -21.30
CA LEU A 29 28.48 -3.49 -19.92
C LEU A 29 26.98 -3.53 -19.61
N CYS A 30 26.13 -3.65 -20.64
CA CYS A 30 24.68 -3.62 -20.47
C CYS A 30 24.13 -4.95 -19.91
N ALA A 31 22.89 -4.89 -19.41
CA ALA A 31 22.15 -6.09 -19.06
C ALA A 31 21.69 -6.85 -20.34
N PRO A 32 21.61 -8.19 -20.32
CA PRO A 32 21.27 -8.99 -21.52
C PRO A 32 19.94 -8.63 -22.19
N VAL A 33 19.00 -8.09 -21.43
CA VAL A 33 17.70 -7.62 -21.95
C VAL A 33 17.84 -6.46 -22.94
N ARG A 34 18.96 -5.71 -22.90
CA ARG A 34 19.23 -4.53 -23.74
C ARG A 34 20.00 -4.84 -25.02
N ASP A 35 20.47 -6.08 -25.19
CA ASP A 35 21.32 -6.47 -26.34
C ASP A 35 20.64 -6.24 -27.69
N GLN A 36 19.31 -6.34 -27.75
CA GLN A 36 18.55 -6.04 -28.98
C GLN A 36 18.52 -4.54 -29.28
N GLU A 37 18.32 -3.70 -28.26
CA GLU A 37 18.27 -2.24 -28.40
C GLU A 37 19.65 -1.68 -28.77
N ILE A 38 20.73 -2.21 -28.18
CA ILE A 38 22.10 -1.81 -28.54
C ILE A 38 22.45 -2.20 -29.97
N ARG A 39 22.03 -3.39 -30.44
CA ARG A 39 22.20 -3.78 -31.84
C ARG A 39 21.46 -2.85 -32.79
N ALA A 40 20.27 -2.38 -32.43
CA ALA A 40 19.51 -1.44 -33.24
C ALA A 40 20.24 -0.10 -33.45
N LEU A 41 21.03 0.37 -32.46
CA LEU A 41 21.80 1.61 -32.58
C LEU A 41 22.85 1.57 -33.69
N HIS A 42 23.40 0.39 -34.02
CA HIS A 42 24.36 0.25 -35.13
C HIS A 42 23.76 0.53 -36.52
N HIS A 43 22.43 0.49 -36.65
CA HIS A 43 21.76 0.71 -37.93
C HIS A 43 21.40 2.19 -38.20
N LEU A 44 21.58 3.08 -37.23
CA LEU A 44 21.31 4.51 -37.39
C LEU A 44 22.47 5.21 -38.09
N GLN A 45 22.21 5.80 -39.26
CA GLN A 45 23.22 6.51 -40.05
C GLN A 45 23.25 8.02 -39.81
N GLU A 46 22.15 8.59 -39.31
CA GLU A 46 22.07 10.02 -39.02
C GLU A 46 22.72 10.33 -37.65
N PRO A 47 23.75 11.18 -37.58
CA PRO A 47 24.50 11.40 -36.35
C PRO A 47 23.66 11.89 -35.17
N VAL A 48 22.69 12.79 -35.43
CA VAL A 48 21.87 13.38 -34.36
C VAL A 48 20.98 12.31 -33.70
N GLU A 49 20.29 11.51 -34.52
CA GLU A 49 19.45 10.41 -34.03
C GLU A 49 20.27 9.31 -33.37
N LEU A 50 21.46 9.00 -33.89
CA LEU A 50 22.40 8.06 -33.30
C LEU A 50 22.82 8.48 -31.88
N PHE A 51 23.27 9.72 -31.69
CA PHE A 51 23.65 10.22 -30.36
C PHE A 51 22.46 10.31 -29.42
N ARG A 52 21.27 10.69 -29.91
CA ARG A 52 20.04 10.68 -29.13
C ARG A 52 19.70 9.28 -28.62
N GLY A 53 19.81 8.26 -29.49
CA GLY A 53 19.64 6.86 -29.14
C GLY A 53 20.67 6.38 -28.11
N ILE A 54 21.94 6.74 -28.29
CA ILE A 54 23.02 6.42 -27.34
C ILE A 54 22.73 7.02 -25.95
N PHE A 55 22.40 8.30 -25.85
CA PHE A 55 22.10 8.94 -24.57
C PHE A 55 20.87 8.36 -23.89
N HIS A 56 19.83 8.04 -24.67
CA HIS A 56 18.65 7.34 -24.15
C HIS A 56 19.01 5.99 -23.54
N MET A 57 19.80 5.18 -24.27
CA MET A 57 20.21 3.85 -23.82
C MET A 57 21.14 3.91 -22.60
N LEU A 58 22.08 4.86 -22.55
CA LEU A 58 22.91 5.11 -21.36
C LEU A 58 22.05 5.47 -20.13
N GLY A 59 20.97 6.23 -20.33
CA GLY A 59 20.00 6.54 -19.28
C GLY A 59 19.32 5.28 -18.72
N LEU A 60 18.93 4.36 -19.60
CA LEU A 60 18.33 3.08 -19.22
C LEU A 60 19.35 2.16 -18.51
N MET A 61 20.57 2.05 -19.03
CA MET A 61 21.66 1.29 -18.39
C MET A 61 21.96 1.78 -16.96
N LYS A 62 21.85 3.10 -16.71
CA LYS A 62 21.99 3.67 -15.37
C LYS A 62 20.89 3.16 -14.42
N ILE A 63 19.65 3.06 -14.88
CA ILE A 63 18.54 2.50 -14.10
C ILE A 63 18.78 1.02 -13.81
N ASP A 64 19.28 0.28 -14.81
CA ASP A 64 19.61 -1.14 -14.66
C ASP A 64 20.68 -1.35 -13.58
N MET A 65 21.73 -0.52 -13.55
CA MET A 65 22.78 -0.57 -12.52
C MET A 65 22.24 -0.25 -11.12
N VAL A 66 21.34 0.74 -11.00
CA VAL A 66 20.69 1.06 -9.70
C VAL A 66 19.83 -0.11 -9.24
N ASN A 67 19.02 -0.69 -10.13
CA ASN A 67 18.18 -1.84 -9.82
C ASN A 67 19.02 -3.05 -9.38
N PHE A 68 20.11 -3.34 -10.08
CA PHE A 68 21.05 -4.39 -9.71
C PHE A 68 21.64 -4.13 -8.32
N THR A 69 22.16 -2.92 -8.08
CA THR A 69 22.76 -2.55 -6.79
C THR A 69 21.75 -2.69 -5.64
N VAL A 70 20.52 -2.23 -5.83
CA VAL A 70 19.44 -2.39 -4.84
C VAL A 70 19.14 -3.87 -4.60
N GLN A 71 19.07 -4.71 -5.64
CA GLN A 71 18.83 -6.14 -5.49
C GLN A 71 19.97 -6.84 -4.74
N THR A 72 21.23 -6.50 -5.02
CA THR A 72 22.42 -7.06 -4.36
C THR A 72 22.49 -6.66 -2.88
N LEU A 73 22.18 -5.40 -2.54
CA LEU A 73 22.26 -4.91 -1.16
C LEU A 73 21.05 -5.28 -0.30
N ARG A 74 19.87 -5.47 -0.90
CA ARG A 74 18.61 -5.79 -0.20
C ARG A 74 18.74 -6.88 0.88
N PRO A 75 19.34 -8.07 0.64
CA PRO A 75 19.42 -9.11 1.67
C PRO A 75 20.22 -8.66 2.90
N HIS A 76 21.32 -7.93 2.70
CA HIS A 76 22.16 -7.41 3.78
C HIS A 76 21.43 -6.32 4.59
N LEU A 77 20.74 -5.41 3.89
CA LEU A 77 19.92 -4.39 4.54
C LEU A 77 18.80 -5.01 5.39
N MET A 78 18.11 -6.02 4.86
CA MET A 78 17.03 -6.70 5.59
C MET A 78 17.52 -7.44 6.84
N GLN A 79 18.73 -8.01 6.82
CA GLN A 79 19.32 -8.66 8.00
C GLN A 79 19.54 -7.68 9.17
N GLN A 80 19.90 -6.43 8.86
CA GLN A 80 20.22 -5.42 9.87
C GLN A 80 19.06 -4.46 10.18
N ALA A 81 18.04 -4.42 9.32
CA ALA A 81 16.94 -3.45 9.39
C ALA A 81 16.25 -3.43 10.75
N VAL A 82 15.98 -4.60 11.35
CA VAL A 82 15.30 -4.68 12.64
C VAL A 82 16.08 -3.99 13.76
N GLN A 83 17.39 -4.22 13.82
CA GLN A 83 18.25 -3.63 14.84
C GLN A 83 18.40 -2.13 14.63
N TYR A 84 18.58 -1.72 13.36
CA TYR A 84 18.73 -0.33 12.99
C TYR A 84 17.48 0.50 13.31
N GLU A 85 16.29 0.07 12.87
CA GLU A 85 15.04 0.78 13.13
C GLU A 85 14.74 0.86 14.63
N ARG A 86 14.94 -0.23 15.37
CA ARG A 86 14.75 -0.25 16.82
C ARG A 86 15.68 0.74 17.52
N ALA A 87 16.97 0.75 17.17
CA ALA A 87 17.94 1.66 17.75
C ALA A 87 17.60 3.12 17.43
N LYS A 88 17.18 3.39 16.18
CA LYS A 88 16.80 4.74 15.76
C LYS A 88 15.53 5.22 16.45
N PHE A 89 14.52 4.37 16.56
CA PHE A 89 13.28 4.68 17.27
C PHE A 89 13.55 4.96 18.75
N LYS A 90 14.41 4.17 19.39
CA LYS A 90 14.84 4.44 20.77
C LYS A 90 15.49 5.82 20.92
N GLN A 91 16.37 6.21 19.99
CA GLN A 91 16.98 7.56 20.01
C GLN A 91 15.95 8.69 19.85
N ILE A 92 14.83 8.44 19.16
CA ILE A 92 13.74 9.41 19.03
C ILE A 92 13.02 9.54 20.38
N LEU A 93 12.65 8.42 20.99
CA LEU A 93 12.01 8.40 22.31
C LEU A 93 12.88 9.03 23.41
N ASP A 94 14.20 8.83 23.36
CA ASP A 94 15.13 9.41 24.33
C ASP A 94 15.23 10.95 24.18
N LYS A 95 14.93 11.51 23.00
CA LYS A 95 14.99 12.95 22.71
C LYS A 95 13.67 13.67 22.95
N ASP A 96 12.56 12.99 22.72
CA ASP A 96 11.23 13.51 22.95
C ASP A 96 10.34 12.42 23.58
N PRO A 97 10.23 12.40 24.93
CA PRO A 97 9.34 11.47 25.62
C PRO A 97 7.86 11.87 25.53
N GLY A 98 7.52 12.98 24.84
CA GLY A 98 6.29 13.74 25.02
C GLY A 98 5.06 13.36 24.18
N GLU A 99 5.17 12.47 23.19
CA GLU A 99 3.98 12.00 22.43
C GLU A 99 3.78 10.50 22.66
N GLU A 100 3.27 10.18 23.86
CA GLU A 100 2.97 8.81 24.25
C GLU A 100 1.85 8.21 23.40
N GLY A 101 2.26 7.27 22.54
CA GLY A 101 1.63 5.96 22.38
C GLY A 101 0.31 5.93 21.61
N LEU A 102 0.12 4.88 20.81
CA LEU A 102 -1.18 4.51 20.23
C LEU A 102 -2.33 4.87 21.20
N ARG A 103 -3.15 5.87 20.86
CA ARG A 103 -4.45 6.08 21.49
C ARG A 103 -5.31 4.87 21.13
N MET A 104 -5.15 3.80 21.90
CA MET A 104 -6.02 2.65 21.86
C MET A 104 -7.36 3.11 22.45
N SER A 105 -8.30 3.45 21.57
CA SER A 105 -9.69 3.64 21.94
C SER A 105 -10.18 2.40 22.67
N SER A 106 -10.35 2.52 24.00
CA SER A 106 -11.09 1.65 24.92
C SER A 106 -11.59 0.34 24.32
N VAL A 107 -10.75 -0.70 24.27
CA VAL A 107 -11.20 -2.07 24.00
C VAL A 107 -11.81 -2.60 25.30
N ARG A 108 -13.12 -2.43 25.47
CA ARG A 108 -13.89 -3.16 26.48
C ARG A 108 -14.46 -4.40 25.80
N ASP A 109 -13.71 -5.52 25.86
CA ASP A 109 -14.32 -6.84 26.04
C ASP A 109 -13.28 -7.94 26.27
N GLY A 110 -13.44 -8.70 27.36
CA GLY A 110 -12.87 -10.04 27.60
C GLY A 110 -11.37 -10.16 27.95
N PRO A 111 -10.92 -11.36 28.40
CA PRO A 111 -9.51 -11.67 28.62
C PRO A 111 -8.82 -11.88 27.26
N VAL A 112 -8.46 -10.78 26.61
CA VAL A 112 -7.86 -10.80 25.27
C VAL A 112 -6.34 -10.89 25.40
N SER A 113 -5.72 -11.88 24.75
CA SER A 113 -4.25 -11.95 24.65
C SER A 113 -3.70 -10.68 24.01
N ALA A 114 -2.54 -10.21 24.47
CA ALA A 114 -1.82 -9.06 23.89
C ALA A 114 -1.67 -9.18 22.36
N MET A 115 -1.47 -10.41 21.86
CA MET A 115 -1.37 -10.70 20.44
C MET A 115 -2.70 -10.48 19.69
N SER A 116 -3.83 -10.85 20.29
CA SER A 116 -5.15 -10.62 19.69
C SER A 116 -5.53 -9.15 19.66
N VAL A 117 -5.14 -8.36 20.68
CA VAL A 117 -5.30 -6.90 20.64
C VAL A 117 -4.50 -6.29 19.50
N LEU A 118 -3.22 -6.68 19.35
CA LEU A 118 -2.39 -6.21 18.25
C LEU A 118 -2.93 -6.65 16.89
N ASN A 119 -3.30 -7.92 16.71
CA ASN A 119 -3.91 -8.41 15.47
C ASN A 119 -5.13 -7.56 15.09
N ARG A 120 -6.03 -7.29 16.05
CA ARG A 120 -7.20 -6.46 15.82
C ARG A 120 -6.82 -5.02 15.43
N ALA A 121 -5.83 -4.43 16.10
CA ALA A 121 -5.35 -3.09 15.78
C ALA A 121 -4.81 -3.00 14.33
N TYR A 122 -3.98 -3.96 13.89
CA TYR A 122 -3.50 -3.98 12.50
C TYR A 122 -4.62 -4.20 11.48
N MET A 123 -5.61 -5.05 11.80
CA MET A 123 -6.80 -5.22 10.95
C MET A 123 -7.60 -3.93 10.80
N HIS A 124 -7.68 -3.12 11.87
CA HIS A 124 -8.31 -1.80 11.79
C HIS A 124 -7.54 -0.82 10.89
N LEU A 125 -6.21 -0.87 10.86
CA LEU A 125 -5.40 -0.01 9.98
C LEU A 125 -5.73 -0.21 8.49
N LEU A 126 -6.06 -1.43 8.04
CA LEU A 126 -6.47 -1.67 6.65
C LEU A 126 -7.77 -0.96 6.26
N ARG A 127 -8.60 -0.61 7.24
CA ARG A 127 -9.86 0.13 7.02
C ARG A 127 -9.63 1.64 6.99
N TRP A 128 -8.49 2.14 7.46
CA TRP A 128 -8.22 3.58 7.53
C TRP A 128 -8.13 4.20 6.14
N SER A 129 -8.55 5.46 6.04
CA SER A 129 -8.41 6.25 4.83
C SER A 129 -7.07 6.97 4.84
N SER A 130 -6.50 7.21 3.67
CA SER A 130 -5.27 7.98 3.50
C SER A 130 -5.39 9.44 3.98
N LEU A 131 -6.61 9.91 4.25
CA LEU A 131 -6.90 11.24 4.83
C LEU A 131 -6.78 11.27 6.36
N ASP A 132 -6.74 10.12 7.04
CA ASP A 132 -6.63 10.07 8.49
C ASP A 132 -5.15 10.23 8.91
N GLN A 133 -4.82 11.32 9.61
CA GLN A 133 -3.45 11.62 10.07
C GLN A 133 -3.04 10.82 11.32
N LYS A 134 -3.86 9.87 11.79
CA LYS A 134 -3.70 9.23 13.10
C LYS A 134 -2.79 7.99 13.10
N TYR A 135 -2.01 7.76 12.04
CA TYR A 135 -1.12 6.59 11.97
C TYR A 135 -0.10 6.65 13.12
N PRO A 136 0.01 5.58 13.94
CA PRO A 136 0.98 5.57 15.02
C PRO A 136 2.41 5.63 14.47
N GLU A 137 3.35 6.21 15.23
CA GLU A 137 4.73 6.42 14.74
C GLU A 137 5.37 5.12 14.28
N THR A 138 5.05 4.03 14.99
CA THR A 138 5.59 2.70 14.72
C THR A 138 5.21 2.15 13.35
N VAL A 139 4.16 2.66 12.69
CA VAL A 139 3.70 2.20 11.36
C VAL A 139 3.78 3.29 10.29
N LEU A 140 4.28 4.49 10.62
CA LEU A 140 4.35 5.61 9.68
C LEU A 140 5.12 5.26 8.40
N MET A 141 6.23 4.52 8.53
CA MET A 141 7.04 4.09 7.39
C MET A 141 6.29 3.15 6.44
N ASP A 142 5.31 2.40 6.96
CA ASP A 142 4.51 1.45 6.21
C ASP A 142 3.13 2.00 5.79
N ARG A 143 2.82 3.27 6.09
CA ARG A 143 1.51 3.87 5.81
C ARG A 143 1.06 3.68 4.36
N VAL A 144 1.91 4.07 3.40
CA VAL A 144 1.57 3.98 1.96
C VAL A 144 1.30 2.52 1.55
N ARG A 145 2.05 1.58 2.12
CA ARG A 145 1.88 0.15 1.86
C ARG A 145 0.57 -0.36 2.46
N LEU A 146 0.24 0.05 3.68
CA LEU A 146 -1.01 -0.30 4.36
C LEU A 146 -2.23 0.31 3.67
N ASP A 147 -2.14 1.56 3.23
CA ASP A 147 -3.21 2.23 2.46
C ASP A 147 -3.46 1.49 1.15
N SER A 148 -2.40 1.12 0.43
CA SER A 148 -2.49 0.32 -0.81
C SER A 148 -3.12 -1.05 -0.56
N LEU A 149 -2.72 -1.74 0.51
CA LEU A 149 -3.33 -3.02 0.88
C LEU A 149 -4.80 -2.85 1.26
N GLY A 150 -5.15 -1.80 1.99
CA GLY A 150 -6.54 -1.46 2.33
C GLY A 150 -7.38 -1.23 1.08
N GLU A 151 -6.85 -0.53 0.07
CA GLU A 151 -7.51 -0.37 -1.23
C GLU A 151 -7.71 -1.70 -1.96
N GLN A 152 -6.69 -2.55 -1.98
CA GLN A 152 -6.79 -3.89 -2.57
C GLN A 152 -7.84 -4.76 -1.85
N VAL A 153 -7.93 -4.67 -0.51
CA VAL A 153 -8.97 -5.37 0.25
C VAL A 153 -10.37 -4.89 -0.17
N ARG A 154 -10.58 -3.57 -0.30
CA ARG A 154 -11.88 -3.02 -0.72
C ARG A 154 -12.27 -3.48 -2.12
N SER A 155 -11.33 -3.46 -3.06
CA SER A 155 -11.53 -3.93 -4.43
C SER A 155 -11.85 -5.43 -4.48
N LEU A 156 -11.09 -6.26 -3.74
CA LEU A 156 -11.37 -7.70 -3.65
C LEU A 156 -12.72 -8.01 -3.00
N VAL A 157 -13.14 -7.23 -2.00
CA VAL A 157 -14.46 -7.36 -1.40
C VAL A 157 -15.56 -7.01 -2.39
N LEU A 158 -15.36 -5.99 -3.23
CA LEU A 158 -16.28 -5.65 -4.32
C LEU A 158 -16.34 -6.78 -5.36
N ASP A 159 -15.20 -7.23 -5.87
CA ASP A 159 -15.07 -8.34 -6.83
C ASP A 159 -15.80 -9.58 -6.31
N ALA A 160 -15.48 -9.99 -5.09
CA ALA A 160 -16.12 -11.12 -4.42
C ALA A 160 -17.63 -10.96 -4.32
N SER A 161 -18.10 -9.74 -4.07
CA SER A 161 -19.51 -9.47 -3.86
C SER A 161 -20.27 -9.56 -5.17
N VAL A 162 -19.77 -8.91 -6.23
CA VAL A 162 -20.35 -8.97 -7.57
C VAL A 162 -20.33 -10.41 -8.08
N LEU A 163 -19.20 -11.11 -7.97
CA LEU A 163 -19.08 -12.52 -8.40
C LEU A 163 -20.12 -13.41 -7.71
N LEU A 164 -20.36 -13.22 -6.40
CA LEU A 164 -21.33 -14.06 -5.70
C LEU A 164 -22.77 -13.70 -6.03
N VAL A 165 -23.11 -12.41 -6.17
CA VAL A 165 -24.43 -11.96 -6.61
C VAL A 165 -24.73 -12.47 -8.03
N THR A 166 -23.77 -12.34 -8.95
CA THR A 166 -23.91 -12.85 -10.32
C THR A 166 -24.04 -14.38 -10.34
N HIS A 167 -23.26 -15.10 -9.54
CA HIS A 167 -23.41 -16.55 -9.42
C HIS A 167 -24.79 -16.95 -8.87
N ALA A 168 -25.30 -16.22 -7.89
CA ALA A 168 -26.62 -16.46 -7.30
C ALA A 168 -27.77 -16.18 -8.30
N GLN A 169 -27.62 -15.20 -9.18
CA GLN A 169 -28.65 -14.77 -10.13
C GLN A 169 -28.62 -15.51 -11.46
N CYS A 170 -27.44 -15.82 -12.01
CA CYS A 170 -27.29 -16.37 -13.36
C CYS A 170 -27.22 -17.92 -13.40
N GLY A 171 -27.14 -18.57 -12.24
CA GLY A 171 -27.06 -20.03 -12.13
C GLY A 171 -25.76 -20.63 -12.69
N GLY A 172 -25.53 -21.91 -12.40
CA GLY A 172 -24.26 -22.59 -12.74
C GLY A 172 -23.97 -22.72 -14.24
N ALA A 173 -25.01 -22.73 -15.09
CA ALA A 173 -24.85 -22.90 -16.54
C ALA A 173 -24.16 -21.70 -17.19
N VAL A 174 -24.59 -20.47 -16.89
CA VAL A 174 -23.97 -19.23 -17.40
C VAL A 174 -22.57 -19.05 -16.79
N TRP A 175 -22.41 -19.41 -15.52
CA TRP A 175 -21.12 -19.34 -14.84
C TRP A 175 -20.06 -20.27 -15.45
N SER A 176 -20.49 -21.41 -16.00
CA SER A 176 -19.61 -22.42 -16.62
C SER A 176 -19.10 -22.05 -18.02
N LEU A 177 -19.58 -20.95 -18.60
CA LEU A 177 -19.16 -20.49 -19.93
C LEU A 177 -17.67 -20.08 -19.93
N PRO A 178 -16.86 -20.59 -20.90
CA PRO A 178 -15.44 -20.27 -20.96
C PRO A 178 -15.17 -18.77 -21.03
N GLY A 179 -14.36 -18.26 -20.11
CA GLY A 179 -13.94 -16.85 -20.08
C GLY A 179 -14.99 -15.85 -19.56
N PHE A 180 -16.19 -16.29 -19.17
CA PHE A 180 -17.23 -15.41 -18.61
C PHE A 180 -16.73 -14.72 -17.33
N VAL A 181 -16.19 -15.48 -16.37
CA VAL A 181 -15.66 -14.94 -15.11
C VAL A 181 -14.50 -13.96 -15.35
N GLY A 182 -13.63 -14.25 -16.32
CA GLY A 182 -12.51 -13.37 -16.68
C GLY A 182 -13.00 -12.04 -17.26
N LYS A 183 -13.96 -12.08 -18.19
CA LYS A 183 -14.60 -10.88 -18.75
C LYS A 183 -15.35 -10.09 -17.68
N LEU A 184 -16.03 -10.77 -16.76
CA LEU A 184 -16.73 -10.15 -15.65
C LEU A 184 -15.76 -9.40 -14.71
N LYS A 185 -14.65 -10.03 -14.30
CA LYS A 185 -13.59 -9.35 -13.52
C LYS A 185 -13.06 -8.13 -14.25
N GLN A 186 -12.76 -8.23 -15.55
CA GLN A 186 -12.26 -7.11 -16.34
C GLN A 186 -13.26 -5.95 -16.40
N SER A 187 -14.55 -6.24 -16.54
CA SER A 187 -15.61 -5.24 -16.49
C SER A 187 -15.77 -4.61 -15.10
N ILE A 188 -15.60 -5.37 -14.01
CA ILE A 188 -15.64 -4.84 -12.65
C ILE A 188 -14.46 -3.89 -12.43
N THR A 189 -13.24 -4.29 -12.80
CA THR A 189 -12.05 -3.43 -12.69
C THR A 189 -12.17 -2.14 -13.51
N ALA A 190 -12.71 -2.23 -14.74
CA ALA A 190 -12.98 -1.05 -15.56
C ALA A 190 -14.02 -0.12 -14.91
N LEU A 191 -15.08 -0.70 -14.33
CA LEU A 191 -16.10 0.05 -13.61
C LEU A 191 -15.56 0.68 -12.32
N GLU A 192 -14.65 0.03 -11.58
CA GLU A 192 -13.99 0.63 -10.41
C GLU A 192 -13.13 1.84 -10.77
N ALA A 193 -12.38 1.75 -11.88
CA ALA A 193 -11.56 2.85 -12.38
C ALA A 193 -12.44 4.04 -12.79
N ASP A 194 -13.53 3.77 -13.53
CA ASP A 194 -14.50 4.78 -13.93
C ASP A 194 -15.31 5.32 -12.75
N LEU A 195 -15.65 4.49 -11.76
CA LEU A 195 -16.36 4.87 -10.54
C LEU A 195 -15.49 5.75 -9.65
N ARG A 196 -14.18 5.52 -9.53
CA ARG A 196 -13.27 6.47 -8.86
C ARG A 196 -13.25 7.83 -9.56
N GLY A 197 -13.16 7.82 -10.89
CA GLY A 197 -13.22 9.05 -11.69
C GLY A 197 -14.58 9.75 -11.63
N ALA A 198 -15.67 8.98 -11.59
CA ALA A 198 -17.03 9.46 -11.48
C ALA A 198 -17.36 9.93 -10.06
N LEU A 199 -16.89 9.25 -9.01
CA LEU A 199 -17.02 9.67 -7.60
C LEU A 199 -16.26 10.95 -7.32
N LEU A 200 -15.11 11.18 -7.97
CA LEU A 200 -14.40 12.47 -7.85
C LEU A 200 -15.25 13.61 -8.46
N ARG A 201 -15.79 13.39 -9.67
CA ARG A 201 -16.70 14.32 -10.35
C ARG A 201 -18.04 14.50 -9.63
N VAL A 202 -18.56 13.43 -9.03
CA VAL A 202 -19.80 13.41 -8.25
C VAL A 202 -19.56 14.03 -6.88
N ALA A 203 -18.41 13.85 -6.23
CA ALA A 203 -18.09 14.54 -4.97
C ALA A 203 -18.01 16.06 -5.18
N GLU A 204 -17.41 16.51 -6.29
CA GLU A 204 -17.45 17.92 -6.71
C GLU A 204 -18.90 18.39 -6.97
N LYS A 205 -19.70 17.57 -7.65
CA LYS A 205 -21.12 17.85 -7.91
C LYS A 205 -21.99 17.80 -6.65
N VAL A 206 -21.68 16.93 -5.69
CA VAL A 206 -22.41 16.70 -4.44
C VAL A 206 -22.08 17.78 -3.42
N VAL A 207 -20.84 18.28 -3.36
CA VAL A 207 -20.50 19.50 -2.60
C VAL A 207 -21.29 20.71 -3.14
N GLN A 208 -21.48 20.76 -4.46
CA GLN A 208 -22.30 21.78 -5.12
C GLN A 208 -23.81 21.58 -4.88
N GLN A 209 -24.31 20.34 -4.94
CA GLN A 209 -25.73 20.01 -4.77
C GLN A 209 -26.18 19.92 -3.30
N VAL A 210 -25.32 19.59 -2.34
CA VAL A 210 -25.64 19.60 -0.89
C VAL A 210 -25.82 21.03 -0.37
N ASN A 211 -25.18 22.02 -1.00
CA ASN A 211 -25.48 23.44 -0.78
C ASN A 211 -26.83 23.87 -1.36
N GLU A 212 -27.41 23.09 -2.29
CA GLU A 212 -28.63 23.46 -3.03
C GLU A 212 -29.86 22.59 -2.68
N ALA A 213 -29.70 21.37 -2.16
CA ALA A 213 -30.78 20.40 -2.03
C ALA A 213 -30.90 19.81 -0.61
N ARG A 214 -31.45 20.60 0.32
CA ARG A 214 -32.06 20.10 1.55
C ARG A 214 -33.52 19.68 1.26
N CYS A 215 -33.70 18.47 0.69
CA CYS A 215 -34.94 17.68 0.44
C CYS A 215 -34.67 16.86 -0.85
N SER A 216 -34.90 15.56 -1.02
CA SER A 216 -35.89 14.62 -0.46
C SER A 216 -35.34 13.19 -0.55
N GLN A 217 -35.84 12.27 0.27
CA GLN A 217 -35.52 10.83 0.28
C GLN A 217 -36.33 10.05 -0.79
N GLU A 218 -35.76 8.95 -1.32
CA GLU A 218 -36.46 7.64 -1.42
C GLU A 218 -35.55 6.48 -1.88
N ASN A 219 -35.95 5.26 -1.47
CA ASN A 219 -35.50 3.89 -1.81
C ASN A 219 -34.29 3.29 -1.06
N THR A 220 -34.57 2.73 0.13
CA THR A 220 -33.59 2.14 1.06
C THR A 220 -33.53 0.61 1.09
N ALA A 221 -34.54 -0.11 0.57
CA ALA A 221 -34.67 -1.57 0.78
C ALA A 221 -33.70 -2.44 -0.05
N ASP A 222 -33.53 -2.19 -1.35
CA ASP A 222 -32.61 -2.95 -2.22
C ASP A 222 -31.13 -2.56 -2.00
N PHE A 223 -30.88 -1.33 -1.54
CA PHE A 223 -29.53 -0.92 -1.14
C PHE A 223 -29.10 -1.59 0.17
N LEU A 224 -29.99 -1.70 1.16
CA LEU A 224 -29.70 -2.35 2.45
C LEU A 224 -29.29 -3.82 2.26
N SER A 225 -29.95 -4.55 1.36
CA SER A 225 -29.60 -5.96 1.07
C SER A 225 -28.21 -6.09 0.45
N PHE A 226 -27.84 -5.19 -0.47
CA PHE A 226 -26.50 -5.13 -1.06
C PHE A 226 -25.41 -4.75 -0.04
N TRP A 227 -25.67 -3.80 0.85
CA TRP A 227 -24.73 -3.41 1.92
C TRP A 227 -24.52 -4.53 2.94
N ILE A 228 -25.59 -5.23 3.36
CA ILE A 228 -25.48 -6.42 4.23
C ILE A 228 -24.65 -7.50 3.54
N TYR A 229 -24.80 -7.66 2.23
CA TYR A 229 -24.05 -8.61 1.45
C TYR A 229 -22.55 -8.28 1.39
N LEU A 230 -22.22 -7.00 1.13
CA LEU A 230 -20.87 -6.47 1.12
C LEU A 230 -20.18 -6.60 2.50
N ASP A 231 -20.91 -6.36 3.58
CA ASP A 231 -20.42 -6.47 4.96
C ASP A 231 -20.07 -7.92 5.32
N ASN A 232 -20.93 -8.88 4.95
CA ASN A 232 -20.68 -10.31 5.14
C ASN A 232 -19.46 -10.82 4.36
N VAL A 233 -19.26 -10.35 3.14
CA VAL A 233 -18.07 -10.67 2.33
C VAL A 233 -16.82 -10.03 2.92
N GLY A 234 -16.93 -8.77 3.37
CA GLY A 234 -15.88 -8.04 4.06
C GLY A 234 -15.40 -8.75 5.33
N GLU A 235 -16.31 -9.21 6.19
CA GLU A 235 -15.98 -9.97 7.40
C GLU A 235 -15.28 -11.30 7.09
N ARG A 236 -15.65 -11.98 5.99
CA ARG A 236 -14.97 -13.21 5.54
C ARG A 236 -13.55 -12.96 5.05
N VAL A 237 -13.34 -11.92 4.25
CA VAL A 237 -12.00 -11.51 3.79
C VAL A 237 -11.13 -11.13 4.98
N GLN A 238 -11.69 -10.41 5.95
CA GLN A 238 -10.96 -10.04 7.15
C GLN A 238 -10.65 -11.23 8.07
N GLY A 239 -11.59 -12.17 8.22
CA GLY A 239 -11.35 -13.42 8.93
C GLY A 239 -10.22 -14.24 8.30
N PHE A 240 -10.12 -14.26 6.97
CA PHE A 240 -9.01 -14.89 6.25
C PHE A 240 -7.66 -14.21 6.55
N LEU A 241 -7.59 -12.88 6.49
CA LEU A 241 -6.38 -12.12 6.82
C LEU A 241 -5.97 -12.29 8.29
N GLN A 242 -6.95 -12.27 9.21
CA GLN A 242 -6.72 -12.49 10.63
C GLN A 242 -6.20 -13.91 10.91
N ALA A 243 -6.71 -14.93 10.21
CA ALA A 243 -6.21 -16.30 10.31
C ALA A 243 -4.74 -16.41 9.84
N MET A 244 -4.36 -15.70 8.77
CA MET A 244 -2.98 -15.68 8.30
C MET A 244 -2.04 -14.96 9.27
N LEU A 245 -2.49 -13.93 9.97
CA LEU A 245 -1.71 -13.27 11.04
C LEU A 245 -1.50 -14.16 12.27
N GLN A 246 -2.38 -15.14 12.52
CA GLN A 246 -2.28 -16.06 13.66
C GLN A 246 -1.33 -17.24 13.40
N GLY A 247 -0.80 -17.38 12.17
CA GLY A 247 0.23 -18.37 11.86
C GLY A 247 -0.24 -19.84 11.92
N GLY A 248 -1.52 -20.10 11.65
CA GLY A 248 -2.04 -21.47 11.55
C GLY A 248 -1.33 -22.26 10.43
N PRO A 249 -1.17 -23.60 10.57
CA PRO A 249 -0.58 -24.42 9.52
C PRO A 249 -1.35 -24.25 8.20
N PRO A 250 -0.69 -24.39 7.02
CA PRO A 250 -1.30 -24.22 5.70
C PRO A 250 -2.51 -25.14 5.41
N LYS A 251 -2.82 -26.08 6.32
CA LYS A 251 -4.00 -26.96 6.30
C LYS A 251 -5.26 -26.37 6.96
N LYS A 252 -5.20 -25.17 7.54
CA LYS A 252 -6.35 -24.47 8.16
C LYS A 252 -6.57 -23.07 7.56
N SER A 253 -6.40 -22.91 6.25
CA SER A 253 -7.05 -21.79 5.58
C SER A 253 -8.56 -21.94 5.79
N PRO A 254 -9.31 -20.90 6.23
CA PRO A 254 -10.76 -21.00 6.31
C PRO A 254 -11.30 -21.43 4.96
N GLU A 255 -12.23 -22.39 4.93
CA GLU A 255 -12.85 -22.81 3.67
C GLU A 255 -13.57 -21.62 3.04
N LEU A 256 -13.01 -21.11 1.95
CA LEU A 256 -13.64 -20.06 1.16
C LEU A 256 -14.83 -20.67 0.41
N ALA A 257 -15.99 -20.02 0.53
CA ALA A 257 -17.19 -20.33 -0.25
C ALA A 257 -16.87 -20.34 -1.76
N SER A 258 -17.61 -21.15 -2.54
CA SER A 258 -17.32 -21.46 -3.95
C SER A 258 -16.91 -20.27 -4.84
N PRO A 259 -17.55 -19.08 -4.76
CA PRO A 259 -17.17 -17.92 -5.57
C PRO A 259 -15.88 -17.22 -5.10
N LEU A 260 -15.58 -17.27 -3.80
CA LEU A 260 -14.36 -16.68 -3.21
C LEU A 260 -13.10 -17.48 -3.57
N ARG A 261 -13.24 -18.78 -3.89
CA ARG A 261 -12.10 -19.59 -4.37
C ARG A 261 -11.46 -19.01 -5.63
N LEU A 262 -12.24 -18.32 -6.46
CA LEU A 262 -11.76 -17.64 -7.67
C LEU A 262 -10.88 -16.42 -7.40
N LEU A 263 -10.81 -15.98 -6.13
CA LEU A 263 -9.98 -14.88 -5.63
C LEU A 263 -8.94 -15.38 -4.62
N SER A 264 -8.79 -16.70 -4.46
CA SER A 264 -7.92 -17.28 -3.43
C SER A 264 -6.43 -16.95 -3.63
N ALA A 265 -5.96 -16.88 -4.88
CA ALA A 265 -4.59 -16.47 -5.19
C ALA A 265 -4.34 -15.00 -4.79
N ASP A 266 -5.27 -14.11 -5.17
CA ASP A 266 -5.20 -12.67 -4.89
C ASP A 266 -5.24 -12.41 -3.37
N LEU A 267 -6.13 -13.12 -2.65
CA LEU A 267 -6.22 -13.05 -1.19
C LEU A 267 -4.97 -13.60 -0.49
N ALA A 268 -4.38 -14.68 -1.01
CA ALA A 268 -3.15 -15.26 -0.47
C ALA A 268 -1.94 -14.34 -0.69
N GLU A 269 -1.86 -13.66 -1.84
CA GLU A 269 -0.85 -12.64 -2.09
C GLU A 269 -1.02 -11.43 -1.16
N LEU A 270 -2.24 -10.89 -1.07
CA LEU A 270 -2.55 -9.74 -0.22
C LEU A 270 -2.17 -10.01 1.23
N GLY A 271 -2.60 -11.14 1.78
CA GLY A 271 -2.32 -11.39 3.18
C GLY A 271 -0.91 -11.92 3.46
N ARG A 272 -0.16 -12.43 2.47
CA ARG A 272 1.30 -12.58 2.59
C ARG A 272 1.96 -11.21 2.73
N ALA A 273 1.61 -10.26 1.88
CA ALA A 273 2.15 -8.90 1.92
C ALA A 273 1.81 -8.19 3.25
N PHE A 274 0.56 -8.30 3.70
CA PHE A 274 0.12 -7.77 4.99
C PHE A 274 0.85 -8.45 6.16
N GLY A 275 0.95 -9.78 6.15
CA GLY A 275 1.66 -10.55 7.16
C GLY A 275 3.14 -10.18 7.27
N GLN A 276 3.82 -9.91 6.16
CA GLN A 276 5.21 -9.45 6.14
C GLN A 276 5.37 -8.10 6.84
N ILE A 277 4.48 -7.13 6.56
CA ILE A 277 4.49 -5.81 7.23
C ILE A 277 4.31 -5.98 8.74
N VAL A 278 3.26 -6.70 9.13
CA VAL A 278 2.92 -6.89 10.54
C VAL A 278 4.02 -7.64 11.29
N HIS A 279 4.59 -8.70 10.69
CA HIS A 279 5.66 -9.48 11.31
C HIS A 279 6.95 -8.68 11.46
N PHE A 280 7.34 -7.92 10.43
CA PHE A 280 8.49 -7.05 10.49
C PHE A 280 8.30 -5.98 11.58
N ASN A 281 7.15 -5.30 11.57
CA ASN A 281 6.81 -4.29 12.56
C ASN A 281 6.86 -4.83 13.99
N ARG A 282 6.31 -6.03 14.25
CA ARG A 282 6.41 -6.69 15.56
C ARG A 282 7.84 -7.02 15.95
N SER A 283 8.66 -7.43 14.98
CA SER A 283 10.07 -7.73 15.22
C SER A 283 10.84 -6.47 15.63
N VAL A 284 10.52 -5.31 15.04
CA VAL A 284 11.13 -4.02 15.43
C VAL A 284 10.57 -3.53 16.76
N PHE A 285 9.24 -3.37 16.82
CA PHE A 285 8.56 -2.57 17.83
C PHE A 285 7.92 -3.36 18.98
N GLY A 286 7.92 -4.69 18.91
CA GLY A 286 7.38 -5.58 19.95
C GLY A 286 7.81 -5.23 21.39
N PRO A 287 9.11 -4.95 21.66
CA PRO A 287 9.55 -4.52 22.99
C PRO A 287 8.91 -3.23 23.49
N PHE A 288 8.53 -2.30 22.60
CA PHE A 288 7.85 -1.05 22.96
C PHE A 288 6.34 -1.25 23.16
N TYR A 289 5.71 -2.18 22.43
CA TYR A 289 4.30 -2.54 22.65
C TYR A 289 4.08 -3.29 23.96
N ALA A 290 5.01 -4.15 24.36
CA ALA A 290 4.88 -5.01 25.53
C ALA A 290 4.54 -4.29 26.85
N PRO A 291 5.20 -3.18 27.24
CA PRO A 291 4.82 -2.45 28.46
C PRO A 291 3.45 -1.77 28.34
N ILE A 292 3.11 -1.22 27.18
CA ILE A 292 1.82 -0.55 26.92
C ILE A 292 0.67 -1.56 27.06
N LEU A 293 0.80 -2.71 26.42
CA LEU A 293 -0.21 -3.76 26.46
C LEU A 293 -0.36 -4.38 27.86
N ARG A 294 0.75 -4.51 28.62
CA ARG A 294 0.70 -4.97 30.01
C ARG A 294 -0.11 -4.01 30.89
N ARG A 295 0.14 -2.70 30.78
CA ARG A 295 -0.63 -1.68 31.53
C ARG A 295 -2.11 -1.65 31.12
N ALA A 296 -2.42 -1.89 29.85
CA ALA A 296 -3.79 -1.84 29.34
C ALA A 296 -4.61 -3.10 29.67
N LEU A 297 -3.97 -4.28 29.72
CA LEU A 297 -4.65 -5.58 29.94
C LEU A 297 -4.70 -6.00 31.40
N ILE A 298 -3.79 -5.50 32.24
CA ILE A 298 -3.80 -5.71 33.69
C ILE A 298 -4.24 -4.38 34.31
N PRO A 299 -5.47 -4.25 34.83
CA PRO A 299 -5.84 -3.11 35.63
C PRO A 299 -4.97 -3.13 36.88
N SER A 300 -3.94 -2.28 36.94
CA SER A 300 -3.17 -2.12 38.16
C SER A 300 -4.08 -1.46 39.20
N GLU A 301 -4.34 -2.13 40.32
CA GLU A 301 -4.76 -1.46 41.55
C GLU A 301 -3.55 -0.69 42.10
N GLU A 302 -3.24 0.48 41.55
CA GLU A 302 -2.35 1.44 42.22
C GLU A 302 -2.91 2.86 42.12
N PRO A 303 -2.73 3.68 43.18
CA PRO A 303 -3.62 4.78 43.49
C PRO A 303 -3.45 5.94 42.53
N LYS A 304 -4.57 6.59 42.21
CA LYS A 304 -4.65 7.88 41.53
C LYS A 304 -3.83 8.91 42.31
N THR A 305 -2.55 9.06 41.99
CA THR A 305 -1.80 10.22 42.42
C THR A 305 -0.81 10.59 41.34
N GLN A 306 -1.04 11.80 40.80
CA GLN A 306 -0.14 12.57 39.93
C GLN A 306 0.00 12.12 38.47
N VAL A 307 -1.04 12.41 37.67
CA VAL A 307 -0.87 13.14 36.39
C VAL A 307 -2.12 14.00 36.17
N GLU A 308 -2.20 15.14 36.85
CA GLU A 308 -2.95 16.28 36.32
C GLU A 308 -2.05 16.91 35.25
N CYS A 309 -2.36 16.65 33.97
CA CYS A 309 -1.93 17.52 32.87
C CYS A 309 -2.87 17.31 31.67
N LEU A 310 -3.88 18.18 31.60
CA LEU A 310 -4.45 18.76 30.37
C LEU A 310 -5.23 17.85 29.41
N CYS A 311 -6.40 17.37 29.86
CA CYS A 311 -7.55 17.21 28.97
C CYS A 311 -8.39 18.50 29.02
N ASN A 312 -8.11 19.46 28.12
CA ASN A 312 -9.03 20.57 27.87
C ASN A 312 -8.98 20.99 26.39
N ILE A 313 -9.62 20.21 25.53
CA ILE A 313 -10.20 20.73 24.28
C ILE A 313 -11.58 20.06 24.12
N GLN A 314 -12.56 20.62 24.81
CA GLN A 314 -13.96 20.51 24.40
C GLN A 314 -14.46 21.90 24.05
N ASN A 315 -15.00 21.99 22.84
CA ASN A 315 -15.86 23.04 22.31
C ASN A 315 -15.18 24.36 21.94
N GLY A 316 -15.18 24.61 20.63
CA GLY A 316 -14.94 25.94 20.08
C GLY A 316 -15.81 26.98 20.79
N ARG A 317 -15.15 27.82 21.57
CA ARG A 317 -15.57 29.20 21.82
C ARG A 317 -14.33 30.07 21.67
N THR A 318 -14.45 30.96 20.71
CA THR A 318 -13.55 32.08 20.45
C THR A 318 -13.19 32.79 21.75
N PHE A 319 -11.89 32.96 21.97
CA PHE A 319 -11.35 33.91 22.94
C PHE A 319 -11.82 35.31 22.56
N VAL A 320 -12.55 35.97 23.46
CA VAL A 320 -12.57 37.44 23.53
C VAL A 320 -11.78 37.80 24.77
N THR A 321 -10.64 38.44 24.52
CA THR A 321 -9.79 39.09 25.51
C THR A 321 -10.56 40.18 26.25
N ASN A 322 -10.40 40.27 27.57
CA ASN A 322 -10.38 41.59 28.18
C ASN A 322 -9.51 41.60 29.45
N GLU A 323 -8.59 42.56 29.42
CA GLU A 323 -7.72 43.03 30.49
C GLU A 323 -8.52 43.53 31.70
N LYS A 324 -7.97 43.29 32.89
CA LYS A 324 -7.63 44.33 33.87
C LYS A 324 -6.81 43.74 35.01
#